data_AF-A0A3D0ZS45-F1
#
_entry.id   AF-A0A3D0ZS45-F1
#
_cell.length_a   1.000
_cell.length_b   1.000
_cell.length_c   1.000
_cell.angle_alpha   90.00
_cell.angle_beta   90.00
_cell.angle_gamma   90.00
#
_symmetry.space_group_name_H-M   'P 1'
#
loop_
_entity.id
_entity.type
_entity.pdbx_description
1 polymer ?
#
loop_
_entity_poly.entity_id
_entity_poly.type
_entity_poly.pdbx_seq_one_letter_code
_entity_poly.pdbx_strand_id
1 'polypeptide(L)'
;MTKSSDENKPFLEPQRDGAEQEILDEDLKPKPPPKLAPRGIRTFTVCRQSDETGVSGEGVVIEGVLLGTGHCIIHWLYPPPRGGLAIFDSLEDFLKVHVKPHPSNRTIITFEDGEQQLH
;
A
#
# COMPACT_ATOMS: atom_id res chain seq x y z
N MET A 1 -5.11 45.74 72.83
CA MET A 1 -5.70 45.14 71.62
C MET A 1 -5.37 46.01 70.42
N THR A 2 -4.26 45.72 69.73
CA THR A 2 -4.22 45.10 68.38
C THR A 2 -4.89 45.94 67.28
N LYS A 3 -4.03 46.59 66.49
CA LYS A 3 -4.32 47.20 65.19
C LYS A 3 -4.65 46.06 64.20
N SER A 4 -5.65 46.24 63.35
CA SER A 4 -5.80 45.45 62.13
C SER A 4 -6.13 46.40 60.99
N SER A 5 -5.12 46.64 60.15
CA SER A 5 -5.22 47.30 58.87
C SER A 5 -5.21 46.20 57.83
N ASP A 6 -6.34 46.02 57.13
CA ASP A 6 -6.44 45.08 56.02
C ASP A 6 -5.50 45.52 54.88
N GLU A 7 -4.47 44.71 54.65
CA GLU A 7 -3.52 44.89 53.56
C GLU A 7 -4.16 44.42 52.24
N ASN A 8 -4.36 45.38 51.34
CA ASN A 8 -4.76 45.14 49.95
C ASN A 8 -3.56 44.53 49.18
N LYS A 9 -3.48 43.20 49.08
CA LYS A 9 -2.50 42.50 48.22
C LYS A 9 -2.97 42.52 46.77
N PRO A 10 -2.16 42.98 45.80
CA PRO A 10 -2.50 42.89 44.39
C PRO A 10 -2.54 41.42 43.94
N PHE A 11 -3.58 41.08 43.18
CA PHE A 11 -3.75 39.80 42.50
C PHE A 11 -2.62 39.65 41.48
N LEU A 12 -1.64 38.79 41.78
CA LEU A 12 -0.58 38.40 40.85
C LEU A 12 -1.22 37.51 39.77
N GLU A 13 -1.37 38.02 38.55
CA GLU A 13 -1.66 37.18 37.40
C GLU A 13 -0.53 36.14 37.24
N PRO A 14 -0.84 34.85 37.08
CA PRO A 14 0.19 33.85 36.86
C PRO A 14 0.88 34.14 35.54
N GLN A 15 2.15 34.54 35.61
CA GLN A 15 3.02 34.62 34.44
C GLN A 15 3.13 33.20 33.88
N ARG A 16 2.53 32.97 32.71
CA ARG A 16 2.69 31.72 31.98
C ARG A 16 4.11 31.67 31.45
N ASP A 17 4.83 30.63 31.81
CA ASP A 17 6.22 30.42 31.40
C ASP A 17 6.28 30.39 29.87
N GLY A 18 7.16 31.22 29.27
CA GLY A 18 7.27 31.38 27.82
C GLY A 18 7.57 30.08 27.05
N ALA A 19 8.05 29.04 27.74
CA ALA A 19 8.22 27.70 27.18
C ALA A 19 6.88 26.99 26.88
N GLU A 20 5.83 27.21 27.67
CA GLU A 20 4.49 26.67 27.38
C GLU A 20 3.86 27.37 26.17
N GLN A 21 4.15 28.66 25.98
CA GLN A 21 3.67 29.44 24.84
C GLN A 21 4.31 28.97 23.51
N GLU A 22 5.61 28.68 23.50
CA GLU A 22 6.32 28.18 22.30
C GLU A 22 5.86 26.76 21.89
N ILE A 23 5.54 25.88 22.84
CA ILE A 23 5.04 24.52 22.54
C ILE A 23 3.65 24.59 21.88
N LEU A 24 2.81 25.56 22.27
CA LEU A 24 1.49 25.78 21.67
C LEU A 24 1.59 26.35 20.25
N ASP A 25 2.55 27.24 19.97
CA ASP A 25 2.66 27.92 18.67
C ASP A 25 3.21 27.02 17.53
N GLU A 26 4.03 26.02 17.84
CA GLU A 26 4.53 25.05 16.87
C GLU A 26 3.48 23.99 16.49
N ASP A 27 2.73 23.47 17.45
CA ASP A 27 1.81 22.34 17.24
C ASP A 27 0.47 22.75 16.60
N LEU A 28 0.18 24.06 16.53
CA LEU A 28 -0.96 24.63 15.83
C LEU A 28 -0.70 24.88 14.34
N LYS A 29 0.55 24.75 13.87
CA LYS A 29 0.88 24.84 12.45
C LYS A 29 0.40 23.57 11.73
N PRO A 30 -0.33 23.68 10.60
CA PRO A 30 -0.68 22.51 9.79
C PRO A 30 0.57 21.72 9.41
N LYS A 31 0.64 20.46 9.85
CA LYS A 31 1.74 19.56 9.48
C LYS A 31 1.66 19.27 7.98
N PRO A 32 2.78 19.23 7.25
CA PRO A 32 2.76 18.87 5.85
C PRO A 32 2.14 17.47 5.69
N PRO A 33 1.37 17.23 4.62
CA PRO A 33 0.81 15.92 4.36
C PRO A 33 1.91 14.85 4.45
N PRO A 34 1.65 13.71 5.11
CA PRO A 34 2.65 12.68 5.26
C PRO A 34 3.07 12.16 3.88
N LYS A 35 4.38 12.02 3.63
CA LYS A 35 4.96 11.54 2.36
C LYS A 35 4.80 10.03 2.20
N LEU A 36 3.57 9.52 2.30
CA LEU A 36 3.29 8.10 2.15
C LEU A 36 3.27 7.72 0.67
N ALA A 37 3.68 6.49 0.38
CA ALA A 37 3.52 5.91 -0.94
C ALA A 37 2.03 5.78 -1.31
N PRO A 38 1.70 5.77 -2.63
CA PRO A 38 0.37 5.41 -3.10
C PRO A 38 -0.15 4.14 -2.44
N ARG A 39 -1.42 4.17 -2.03
CA ARG A 39 -2.10 3.06 -1.35
C ARG A 39 -3.02 2.34 -2.32
N GLY A 40 -3.30 1.08 -2.02
CA GLY A 40 -4.18 0.22 -2.81
C GLY A 40 -3.53 -1.14 -3.02
N ILE A 41 -4.36 -2.17 -3.06
CA ILE A 41 -4.00 -3.52 -3.46
C ILE A 41 -5.13 -3.97 -4.36
N ARG A 42 -4.79 -4.47 -5.55
CA ARG A 42 -5.74 -5.12 -6.46
C ARG A 42 -5.25 -6.52 -6.73
N THR A 43 -6.07 -7.53 -6.45
CA THR A 43 -5.71 -8.92 -6.70
C THR A 43 -6.16 -9.39 -8.08
N PHE A 44 -5.46 -10.37 -8.64
CA PHE A 44 -5.80 -11.01 -9.90
C PHE A 44 -5.37 -12.47 -9.95
N THR A 45 -5.94 -13.22 -10.88
CA THR A 45 -5.53 -14.59 -11.22
C THR A 45 -5.15 -14.67 -12.69
N VAL A 46 -4.28 -15.61 -13.02
CA VAL A 46 -3.90 -15.92 -14.41
C VAL A 46 -4.34 -17.33 -14.74
N CYS A 47 -5.24 -17.45 -15.72
CA CYS A 47 -5.72 -18.71 -16.25
C CYS A 47 -5.14 -18.95 -17.64
N ARG A 48 -4.62 -20.15 -17.91
CA ARG A 48 -4.18 -20.58 -19.24
C ARG A 48 -5.15 -21.58 -19.82
N GLN A 49 -5.55 -21.39 -21.07
CA GLN A 49 -6.43 -22.32 -21.80
C GLN A 49 -5.67 -23.36 -22.62
N SER A 50 -4.34 -23.28 -22.63
CA SER A 50 -3.41 -24.24 -23.21
C SER A 50 -2.05 -24.07 -22.54
N ASP A 51 -1.22 -25.12 -22.52
CA ASP A 51 0.18 -25.03 -22.10
C ASP A 51 1.13 -25.44 -23.23
N GLU A 52 1.63 -24.45 -23.98
CA GLU A 52 2.54 -24.65 -25.12
C GLU A 52 3.85 -25.36 -24.72
N THR A 53 4.31 -25.12 -23.50
CA THR A 53 5.62 -25.63 -23.04
C THR A 53 5.51 -26.94 -22.24
N GLY A 54 4.32 -27.27 -21.76
CA GLY A 54 4.08 -28.39 -20.85
C GLY A 54 4.65 -28.21 -19.44
N VAL A 55 5.10 -27.01 -19.08
CA VAL A 55 5.76 -26.71 -17.79
C VAL A 55 4.76 -26.20 -16.74
N SER A 56 3.79 -25.40 -17.15
CA SER A 56 3.02 -24.56 -16.21
C SER A 56 1.61 -25.11 -15.93
N GLY A 57 1.11 -26.00 -16.78
CA GLY A 57 -0.25 -26.50 -16.74
C GLY A 57 -1.28 -25.52 -17.32
N GLU A 58 -2.53 -25.99 -17.31
CA GLU A 58 -3.73 -25.26 -17.73
C GLU A 58 -4.60 -24.90 -16.51
N GLY A 59 -5.58 -24.04 -16.71
CA GLY A 59 -6.41 -23.50 -15.64
C GLY A 59 -5.73 -22.35 -14.91
N VAL A 60 -6.14 -22.08 -13.67
CA VAL A 60 -5.54 -21.02 -12.86
C VAL A 60 -4.16 -21.48 -12.37
N VAL A 61 -3.12 -20.82 -12.86
CA VAL A 61 -1.72 -21.20 -12.62
C VAL A 61 -0.96 -20.18 -11.78
N ILE A 62 -1.49 -18.96 -11.66
CA ILE A 62 -0.88 -17.87 -10.88
C ILE A 62 -1.98 -17.12 -10.12
N GLU A 63 -1.68 -16.72 -8.90
CA GLU A 63 -2.33 -15.63 -8.18
C GLU A 63 -1.38 -14.44 -8.08
N GLY A 64 -1.90 -13.22 -8.16
CA GLY A 64 -1.08 -12.01 -8.16
C GLY A 64 -1.74 -10.81 -7.52
N VAL A 65 -0.91 -9.83 -7.16
CA VAL A 65 -1.35 -8.56 -6.58
C VAL A 65 -0.62 -7.39 -7.24
N LEU A 66 -1.36 -6.32 -7.52
CA LEU A 66 -0.84 -5.01 -7.89
C LEU A 66 -0.92 -4.08 -6.69
N LEU A 67 0.21 -3.53 -6.29
CA LEU A 67 0.27 -2.51 -5.26
C LEU A 67 -0.08 -1.14 -5.85
N GLY A 68 -0.56 -0.21 -5.02
CA GLY A 68 -0.86 1.16 -5.44
C GLY A 68 0.35 1.90 -6.04
N THR A 69 1.57 1.43 -5.76
CA THR A 69 2.82 1.92 -6.34
C THR A 69 3.06 1.44 -7.78
N GLY A 70 2.29 0.49 -8.28
CA GLY A 70 2.44 -0.12 -9.62
C GLY A 70 3.15 -1.48 -9.63
N HIS A 71 3.87 -1.84 -8.57
CA HIS A 71 4.58 -3.12 -8.49
C HIS A 71 3.62 -4.31 -8.57
N CYS A 72 4.04 -5.33 -9.31
CA CYS A 72 3.30 -6.57 -9.51
C CYS A 72 4.01 -7.71 -8.79
N ILE A 73 3.29 -8.38 -7.89
CA ILE A 73 3.79 -9.58 -7.21
C ILE A 73 2.96 -10.74 -7.70
N ILE A 74 3.60 -11.85 -8.03
CA ILE A 74 2.92 -13.06 -8.45
C ILE A 74 3.43 -14.29 -7.72
N HIS A 75 2.52 -15.23 -7.53
CA HIS A 75 2.77 -16.56 -7.01
C HIS A 75 2.26 -17.59 -8.02
N TRP A 76 3.19 -18.33 -8.63
CA TRP A 76 2.86 -19.52 -9.41
C TRP A 76 2.41 -20.64 -8.49
N LEU A 77 1.30 -21.29 -8.80
CA LEU A 77 0.76 -22.40 -8.01
C LEU A 77 1.45 -23.74 -8.30
N TYR A 78 2.25 -23.79 -9.37
CA TYR A 78 3.02 -24.97 -9.78
C TYR A 78 4.54 -24.71 -9.72
N PRO A 79 5.35 -25.73 -9.37
CA PRO A 79 4.93 -27.04 -8.90
C PRO A 79 4.46 -27.02 -7.41
N PRO A 80 3.43 -27.81 -7.05
CA PRO A 80 3.04 -27.99 -5.65
C PRO A 80 4.18 -28.58 -4.80
N PRO A 81 4.18 -28.37 -3.47
CA PRO A 81 3.16 -27.68 -2.68
C PRO A 81 3.40 -26.18 -2.51
N ARG A 82 4.52 -25.64 -3.02
CA ARG A 82 4.96 -24.28 -2.71
C ARG A 82 4.92 -23.31 -3.88
N GLY A 83 5.01 -23.79 -5.12
CA GLY A 83 5.06 -22.89 -6.25
C GLY A 83 6.31 -22.02 -6.29
N GLY A 84 6.19 -20.86 -6.94
CA GLY A 84 7.27 -19.87 -7.07
C GLY A 84 6.76 -18.44 -6.89
N LEU A 85 7.58 -17.53 -6.37
CA LEU A 85 7.22 -16.13 -6.14
C LEU A 85 8.14 -15.21 -6.96
N ALA A 86 7.58 -14.18 -7.59
CA ALA A 86 8.36 -13.13 -8.22
C ALA A 86 7.72 -11.75 -8.03
N ILE A 87 8.56 -10.72 -8.11
CA ILE A 87 8.18 -9.30 -8.02
C ILE A 87 8.68 -8.61 -9.28
N PHE A 88 7.83 -7.79 -9.87
CA PHE A 88 8.07 -7.00 -11.06
C PHE A 88 7.75 -5.53 -10.79
N ASP A 89 8.42 -4.63 -11.50
CA ASP A 89 8.19 -3.19 -11.39
C ASP A 89 6.78 -2.79 -11.87
N SER A 90 6.20 -3.57 -12.79
CA SER A 90 4.85 -3.37 -13.31
C SER A 90 4.16 -4.66 -13.74
N LEU A 91 2.83 -4.61 -13.93
CA LEU A 91 2.09 -5.70 -14.58
C LEU A 91 2.63 -5.97 -15.99
N GLU A 92 2.92 -4.91 -16.74
CA GLU A 92 3.38 -5.01 -18.14
C GLU A 92 4.72 -5.75 -18.26
N ASP A 93 5.63 -5.57 -17.31
CA ASP A 93 6.90 -6.31 -17.28
C ASP A 93 6.67 -7.82 -17.08
N PHE A 94 5.76 -8.18 -16.16
CA PHE A 94 5.33 -9.57 -16.02
C PHE A 94 4.72 -10.12 -17.33
N LEU A 95 3.80 -9.37 -17.95
CA LEU A 95 3.15 -9.78 -19.20
C LEU A 95 4.17 -9.99 -20.32
N LYS A 96 5.11 -9.05 -20.47
CA LYS A 96 6.14 -9.07 -21.51
C LYS A 96 7.04 -10.29 -21.44
N VAL A 97 7.32 -10.79 -20.25
CA VAL A 97 8.22 -11.94 -20.05
C VAL A 97 7.47 -13.27 -20.01
N HIS A 98 6.29 -13.32 -19.39
CA HIS A 98 5.65 -14.61 -19.04
C HIS A 98 4.31 -14.89 -19.73
N VAL A 99 3.73 -13.90 -20.43
CA VAL A 99 2.43 -14.04 -21.09
C VAL A 99 2.56 -13.83 -22.59
N LYS A 100 2.98 -12.64 -23.03
CA LYS A 100 3.06 -12.24 -24.44
C LYS A 100 3.95 -13.17 -25.31
N PRO A 101 5.04 -13.75 -24.81
CA PRO A 101 5.84 -14.71 -25.59
C PRO A 101 5.15 -16.06 -25.85
N HIS A 102 4.02 -16.34 -25.19
CA HIS A 102 3.29 -17.62 -25.29
C HIS A 102 1.82 -17.41 -25.68
N PRO A 103 1.53 -16.85 -26.88
CA PRO A 103 0.18 -16.51 -27.30
C PRO A 103 -0.74 -17.74 -27.44
N SER A 104 -0.17 -18.92 -27.72
CA SER A 104 -0.94 -20.16 -27.85
C SER A 104 -1.61 -20.57 -26.53
N ASN A 105 -1.09 -20.09 -25.39
CA ASN A 105 -1.67 -20.36 -24.08
C ASN A 105 -3.06 -19.73 -23.88
N ARG A 106 -3.42 -18.72 -24.70
CA ARG A 106 -4.68 -17.97 -24.63
C ARG A 106 -4.98 -17.57 -23.18
N THR A 107 -4.10 -16.73 -22.65
CA THR A 107 -4.06 -16.39 -21.24
C THR A 107 -5.19 -15.42 -20.89
N ILE A 108 -5.89 -15.68 -19.80
CA ILE A 108 -6.95 -14.83 -19.26
C ILE A 108 -6.52 -14.36 -17.89
N ILE A 109 -6.39 -13.04 -17.73
CA ILE A 109 -6.17 -12.41 -16.44
C ILE A 109 -7.51 -11.93 -15.92
N THR A 110 -7.90 -12.35 -14.73
CA THR A 110 -9.16 -11.92 -14.09
C THR A 110 -8.84 -11.21 -12.79
N PHE A 111 -9.26 -9.95 -12.68
CA PHE A 111 -9.13 -9.16 -11.47
C PHE A 111 -10.30 -9.41 -10.50
N GLU A 112 -10.12 -9.02 -9.24
CA GLU A 112 -11.11 -9.22 -8.17
C GLU A 112 -12.48 -8.56 -8.41
N ASP A 113 -12.52 -7.50 -9.22
CA ASP A 113 -13.75 -6.81 -9.64
C ASP A 113 -14.44 -7.46 -10.85
N GLY A 114 -13.86 -8.53 -11.38
CA GLY A 114 -14.35 -9.25 -12.56
C GLY A 114 -13.87 -8.68 -13.89
N GLU A 115 -13.06 -7.62 -13.90
CA GLU A 115 -12.40 -7.18 -15.14
C GLU A 115 -11.53 -8.31 -15.69
N GLN A 116 -11.61 -8.55 -17.00
CA GLN A 116 -10.79 -9.54 -17.68
C GLN A 116 -9.92 -8.91 -18.77
N GLN A 117 -8.68 -9.37 -18.84
CA GLN A 117 -7.74 -9.07 -19.92
C GLN A 117 -7.35 -10.37 -20.62
N LEU A 118 -7.53 -10.39 -21.94
CA LEU A 118 -7.25 -11.56 -22.79
C LEU A 118 -5.95 -11.33 -23.55
N HIS A 119 -5.09 -12.35 -23.54
CA HIS A 119 -3.76 -12.33 -24.15
C HIS A 119 -3.48 -13.58 -24.97
#